data_AF-A0A0W4ZQY3-F1
#
_entry.id   AF-A0A0W4ZQY3-F1
#
_cell.length_a   1.000
_cell.length_b   1.000
_cell.length_c   1.000
_cell.angle_alpha   90.00
_cell.angle_beta   90.00
_cell.angle_gamma   90.00
#
_symmetry.space_group_name_H-M   'P 1'
#
loop_
_entity.id
_entity.type
_entity.pdbx_description
1 polymer ?
#
loop_
_entity_poly.entity_id
_entity_poly.type
_entity_poly.pdbx_seq_one_letter_code
_entity_poly.pdbx_strand_id
1 'polypeptide(L)'
;MSLALKIGFLVIKTLSKPIATHLKRQAKQYPYFRKICVDLAQVMYRTESSMRENLLNKRKKTKQTQPLNEENAIERGADFLSESFLFLTAGSLIFYESWKTRKKEQTRRDKVADDIEELQKQLASLKKYIEERVLNQI
;
A
#
# COMPACT_ATOMS: atom_id res chain seq x y z
N MET A 1 12.77 -2.50 13.36
CA MET A 1 12.50 -2.22 11.93
C MET A 1 11.46 -3.19 11.43
N SER A 2 10.34 -2.69 10.90
CA SER A 2 9.16 -3.48 10.52
C SER A 2 9.50 -4.60 9.53
N LEU A 3 9.07 -5.82 9.83
CA LEU A 3 9.20 -7.00 8.97
C LEU A 3 8.63 -6.72 7.56
N ALA A 4 7.56 -5.94 7.47
CA ALA A 4 6.95 -5.53 6.21
C ALA A 4 7.88 -4.68 5.33
N LEU A 5 8.70 -3.81 5.92
CA LEU A 5 9.70 -3.04 5.16
C LEU A 5 10.79 -3.96 4.60
N LYS A 6 11.18 -4.99 5.36
CA LYS A 6 12.19 -5.97 4.92
C LYS A 6 11.66 -6.88 3.80
N ILE A 7 10.44 -7.36 3.93
CA ILE A 7 9.78 -8.19 2.91
C ILE A 7 9.51 -7.35 1.65
N GLY A 8 8.99 -6.13 1.80
CA GLY A 8 8.75 -5.22 0.67
C GLY A 8 10.01 -4.92 -0.13
N PHE A 9 11.13 -4.63 0.55
CA PHE A 9 12.41 -4.40 -0.12
C PHE A 9 12.91 -5.65 -0.88
N LEU A 10 12.74 -6.85 -0.30
CA LEU A 10 13.12 -8.10 -0.95
C LEU A 10 12.26 -8.38 -2.19
N VAL A 11 10.94 -8.20 -2.09
CA VAL A 11 9.99 -8.44 -3.18
C VAL A 11 10.26 -7.51 -4.36
N ILE A 12 10.47 -6.22 -4.10
CA ILE A 12 10.84 -5.23 -5.13
C ILE A 12 12.13 -5.64 -5.83
N LYS A 13 13.18 -5.99 -5.07
CA LYS A 13 14.48 -6.37 -5.65
C LYS A 13 14.43 -7.67 -6.45
N THR A 14 13.58 -8.62 -6.06
CA THR A 14 13.58 -9.97 -6.63
C THR A 14 12.61 -10.13 -7.78
N LEU A 15 11.50 -9.39 -7.80
CA LEU A 15 10.44 -9.53 -8.80
C LEU A 15 10.48 -8.49 -9.93
N SER A 16 11.06 -7.31 -9.72
CA SER A 16 11.06 -6.25 -10.75
C SER A 16 11.75 -6.69 -12.06
N LYS A 17 12.84 -7.45 -11.99
CA LYS A 17 13.55 -7.92 -13.20
C LYS A 17 12.87 -9.10 -13.91
N PRO A 18 12.51 -10.22 -13.23
CA PRO A 18 11.92 -11.36 -13.93
C PRO A 18 10.51 -11.06 -14.45
N ILE A 19 9.71 -10.24 -13.74
CA ILE A 19 8.35 -9.90 -14.18
C ILE A 19 8.40 -8.99 -15.42
N ALA A 20 9.24 -7.95 -15.42
CA ALA A 20 9.49 -7.12 -16.59
C ALA A 20 9.89 -7.96 -17.82
N THR A 21 10.82 -8.90 -17.63
CA THR A 21 11.31 -9.77 -18.70
C THR A 21 10.22 -10.74 -19.20
N HIS A 22 9.40 -11.27 -18.30
CA HIS A 22 8.26 -12.13 -18.65
C HIS A 22 7.14 -11.39 -19.36
N LEU A 23 6.80 -10.16 -18.96
CA LEU A 23 5.82 -9.33 -19.66
C LEU A 23 6.32 -8.93 -21.05
N LYS A 24 7.60 -8.57 -21.20
CA LYS A 24 8.20 -8.29 -22.52
C LYS A 24 8.10 -9.48 -23.46
N ARG A 25 8.31 -10.70 -22.95
CA ARG A 25 8.14 -11.95 -23.74
C ARG A 25 6.68 -12.20 -24.12
N GLN A 26 5.74 -12.00 -23.19
CA GLN A 26 4.31 -12.17 -23.47
C GLN A 26 3.76 -11.12 -24.43
N ALA A 27 4.24 -9.87 -24.37
CA ALA A 27 3.82 -8.81 -25.29
C ALA A 27 4.23 -9.06 -26.74
N LYS A 28 5.31 -9.83 -26.97
CA LYS A 28 5.72 -10.29 -28.31
C LYS A 28 4.86 -11.45 -28.84
N GLN A 29 4.32 -12.29 -27.95
CA GLN A 29 3.51 -13.45 -28.31
C GLN A 29 2.01 -13.13 -28.45
N TYR A 30 1.47 -12.19 -27.65
CA TYR A 30 0.02 -11.90 -27.62
C TYR A 30 -0.31 -10.48 -28.10
N PRO A 31 -1.07 -10.33 -29.21
CA PRO A 31 -1.42 -9.03 -29.78
C PRO A 31 -2.38 -8.20 -28.89
N TYR A 32 -3.21 -8.87 -28.08
CA TYR A 32 -4.07 -8.20 -27.11
C TYR A 32 -3.25 -7.50 -26.01
N PHE A 33 -2.22 -8.19 -25.50
CA PHE A 33 -1.34 -7.66 -24.47
C PHE A 33 -0.48 -6.50 -25.00
N ARG A 34 -0.06 -6.58 -26.26
CA ARG A 34 0.60 -5.47 -26.98
C ARG A 34 -0.25 -4.20 -26.98
N LYS A 35 -1.56 -4.30 -27.29
CA LYS A 35 -2.48 -3.14 -27.25
C LYS A 35 -2.54 -2.53 -25.86
N ILE A 36 -2.68 -3.34 -24.82
CA ILE A 36 -2.71 -2.85 -23.43
C ILE A 36 -1.42 -2.08 -23.08
N CYS A 37 -0.25 -2.61 -23.41
CA CYS A 37 1.01 -1.92 -23.14
C CYS A 37 1.13 -0.60 -23.92
N VAL A 38 0.68 -0.58 -25.18
CA VAL A 38 0.69 0.62 -26.02
C VAL A 38 -0.29 1.66 -25.49
N ASP A 39 -1.51 1.27 -25.12
CA ASP A 39 -2.53 2.16 -24.55
C ASP A 39 -2.05 2.75 -23.22
N LEU A 40 -1.46 1.94 -22.35
CA LEU A 40 -0.85 2.42 -21.10
C LEU A 40 0.28 3.41 -21.36
N ALA A 41 1.19 3.10 -22.30
CA ALA A 41 2.28 4.00 -22.66
C ALA A 41 1.76 5.33 -23.23
N GLN A 42 0.70 5.30 -24.02
CA GLN A 42 0.06 6.49 -24.58
C GLN A 42 -0.68 7.31 -23.53
N VAL A 43 -1.37 6.67 -22.58
CA VAL A 43 -2.03 7.34 -21.45
C VAL A 43 -1.01 8.02 -20.57
N MET A 44 0.10 7.35 -20.22
CA MET A 44 1.19 7.96 -19.45
C MET A 44 1.73 9.21 -20.16
N TYR A 45 2.02 9.10 -21.46
CA TYR A 45 2.55 10.22 -22.25
C TYR A 45 1.56 11.39 -22.36
N ARG A 46 0.25 11.11 -22.51
CA ARG A 46 -0.80 12.13 -22.47
C ARG A 46 -0.91 12.80 -21.12
N THR A 47 -0.75 12.04 -20.05
CA THR A 47 -0.83 12.56 -18.68
C THR A 47 0.39 13.43 -18.39
N GLU A 48 1.59 12.99 -18.80
CA GLU A 48 2.82 13.76 -18.66
C GLU A 48 2.80 15.07 -19.48
N SER A 49 2.30 15.02 -20.72
CA SER A 49 2.14 16.21 -21.56
C SER A 49 1.10 17.18 -20.98
N SER A 50 -0.03 16.70 -20.49
CA SER A 50 -1.06 17.52 -19.84
C SER A 50 -0.57 18.16 -18.53
N MET A 51 0.18 17.43 -17.71
CA MET A 51 0.77 17.97 -16.48
C MET A 51 1.80 19.06 -16.76
N ARG A 52 2.67 18.85 -17.75
CA ARG A 52 3.68 19.86 -18.15
C ARG A 52 3.03 21.12 -18.72
N GLU A 53 1.95 20.99 -19.47
CA GLU A 53 1.22 22.14 -20.00
C GLU A 53 0.53 22.97 -18.91
N ASN A 54 -0.06 22.32 -17.89
CA ASN A 54 -0.66 23.01 -16.74
C ASN A 54 0.38 23.71 -15.86
N LEU A 55 1.56 23.12 -15.67
CA LEU A 55 2.62 23.70 -14.83
C LEU A 55 3.39 24.85 -15.50
N LEU A 56 3.56 24.82 -16.83
CA LEU A 56 4.38 25.81 -17.54
C LEU A 56 3.60 26.94 -18.22
N ASN A 57 2.26 26.95 -18.18
CA ASN A 57 1.36 27.91 -18.86
C ASN A 57 1.76 28.26 -20.32
N LYS A 58 2.57 27.40 -20.95
CA LYS A 58 3.02 27.56 -22.33
C LYS A 58 2.11 26.70 -23.16
N ARG A 59 1.23 27.36 -23.92
CA ARG A 59 0.50 26.83 -25.08
C ARG A 59 1.46 26.39 -26.19
N LYS A 60 2.45 25.55 -25.89
CA LYS A 60 3.24 24.89 -26.92
C LYS A 60 2.44 23.67 -27.32
N LYS A 61 1.54 23.87 -28.30
CA LYS A 61 0.90 22.82 -29.11
C LYS A 61 1.83 21.61 -29.11
N THR A 62 1.52 20.61 -28.28
CA THR A 62 2.30 19.39 -28.23
C THR A 62 2.24 18.84 -29.62
N LYS A 63 3.40 18.91 -30.29
CA LYS A 63 3.61 18.39 -31.62
C LYS A 63 2.96 17.02 -31.65
N GLN A 64 2.06 16.89 -32.61
CA GLN A 64 1.62 15.63 -33.16
C GLN A 64 2.92 14.93 -33.62
N THR A 65 3.53 14.12 -32.77
CA THR A 65 4.82 13.51 -33.08
C THR A 65 4.74 12.04 -32.81
N GLN A 66 4.65 11.33 -33.94
CA GLN A 66 5.11 9.98 -34.26
C GLN A 66 4.80 8.94 -33.17
N PRO A 67 3.93 7.95 -33.44
CA PRO A 67 3.78 6.82 -32.52
C PRO A 67 5.19 6.28 -32.24
N LEU A 68 5.57 6.23 -30.96
CA LEU A 68 6.81 5.59 -30.54
C LEU A 68 6.90 4.26 -31.31
N ASN A 69 8.05 3.99 -31.92
CA ASN A 69 8.33 2.69 -32.55
C ASN A 69 7.75 1.60 -31.64
N GLU A 70 6.80 0.81 -32.13
CA GLU A 70 5.87 0.07 -31.28
C GLU A 70 6.60 -0.82 -30.27
N GLU A 71 7.80 -1.29 -30.62
CA GLU A 71 8.69 -2.03 -29.72
C GLU A 71 9.07 -1.25 -28.45
N ASN A 72 9.41 0.04 -28.56
CA ASN A 72 9.78 0.88 -27.42
C ASN A 72 8.57 1.18 -26.52
N ALA A 73 7.37 1.33 -27.11
CA ALA A 73 6.13 1.53 -26.35
C ALA A 73 5.76 0.27 -25.57
N ILE A 74 5.92 -0.90 -26.19
CA ILE A 74 5.71 -2.20 -25.56
C ILE A 74 6.68 -2.40 -24.40
N GLU A 75 7.96 -2.05 -24.60
CA GLU A 75 8.99 -2.23 -23.58
C GLU A 75 8.68 -1.40 -22.32
N ARG A 76 8.40 -0.10 -22.50
CA ARG A 76 8.06 0.80 -21.40
C ARG A 76 6.73 0.45 -20.74
N GLY A 77 5.73 0.07 -21.53
CA GLY A 77 4.43 -0.37 -21.01
C GLY A 77 4.54 -1.65 -20.18
N ALA A 78 5.37 -2.61 -20.60
CA ALA A 78 5.63 -3.85 -19.86
C ALA A 78 6.37 -3.60 -18.54
N ASP A 79 7.39 -2.74 -18.56
CA ASP A 79 8.13 -2.35 -17.34
C ASP A 79 7.19 -1.67 -16.33
N PHE A 80 6.40 -0.69 -16.76
CA PHE A 80 5.43 0.01 -15.91
C PHE A 80 4.33 -0.91 -15.36
N LEU A 81 3.80 -1.81 -16.20
CA LEU A 81 2.75 -2.74 -15.78
C LEU A 81 3.26 -3.74 -14.73
N SER A 82 4.49 -4.22 -14.89
CA SER A 82 5.13 -5.11 -13.91
C SER A 82 5.38 -4.43 -12.56
N GLU A 83 5.82 -3.18 -12.59
CA GLU A 83 6.09 -2.40 -11.38
C GLU A 83 4.78 -2.01 -10.66
N SER A 84 3.76 -1.60 -11.41
CA SER A 84 2.43 -1.29 -10.87
C SER A 84 1.81 -2.51 -10.18
N PHE A 85 1.93 -3.69 -10.78
CA PHE A 85 1.44 -4.94 -10.19
C PHE A 85 2.13 -5.26 -8.86
N LEU A 86 3.44 -5.05 -8.77
CA LEU A 86 4.20 -5.23 -7.54
C LEU A 86 3.78 -4.24 -6.44
N PHE A 87 3.58 -2.97 -6.79
CA PHE A 87 3.10 -1.98 -5.83
C PHE A 87 1.67 -2.27 -5.36
N LEU A 88 0.78 -2.70 -6.25
CA LEU A 88 -0.59 -3.08 -5.90
C LEU A 88 -0.65 -4.27 -4.96
N THR A 89 0.14 -5.31 -5.24
CA THR A 89 0.18 -6.53 -4.42
C THR A 89 0.81 -6.26 -3.05
N ALA A 90 1.97 -5.58 -3.00
CA ALA A 90 2.63 -5.20 -1.75
C ALA A 90 1.77 -4.21 -0.95
N GLY A 91 1.22 -3.19 -1.61
CA GLY A 91 0.34 -2.19 -1.01
C GLY A 91 -0.92 -2.81 -0.44
N SER A 92 -1.58 -3.73 -1.17
CA SER A 92 -2.76 -4.44 -0.67
C SER A 92 -2.46 -5.29 0.56
N LEU A 93 -1.32 -5.99 0.58
CA LEU A 93 -0.93 -6.81 1.72
C LEU A 93 -0.68 -5.95 2.96
N ILE A 94 0.07 -4.86 2.82
CA ILE A 94 0.33 -3.90 3.91
C ILE A 94 -0.97 -3.24 4.38
N PHE A 95 -1.84 -2.84 3.46
CA PHE A 95 -3.13 -2.22 3.78
C PHE A 95 -4.04 -3.18 4.56
N TYR A 96 -4.11 -4.45 4.12
CA TYR A 96 -4.87 -5.49 4.78
C TYR A 96 -4.37 -5.77 6.20
N GLU A 97 -3.05 -5.93 6.38
CA GLU A 97 -2.46 -6.11 7.71
C GLU A 97 -2.66 -4.89 8.59
N SER A 98 -2.54 -3.68 8.05
CA SER A 98 -2.76 -2.43 8.78
C SER A 98 -4.21 -2.33 9.27
N TRP A 99 -5.17 -2.70 8.43
CA TRP A 99 -6.58 -2.70 8.81
C TRP A 99 -6.87 -3.72 9.92
N LYS A 100 -6.35 -4.95 9.78
CA LYS A 100 -6.47 -6.00 10.81
C LYS A 100 -5.78 -5.62 12.12
N THR A 101 -4.60 -5.00 12.05
CA THR A 101 -3.82 -4.59 13.22
C THR A 101 -4.53 -3.51 14.00
N ARG A 102 -5.11 -2.50 13.32
CA ARG A 102 -5.91 -1.45 13.97
C ARG A 102 -7.07 -2.03 14.78
N LYS A 103 -7.75 -3.05 14.25
CA LYS A 103 -8.83 -3.74 14.97
C LYS A 103 -8.32 -4.48 16.22
N LYS A 104 -7.13 -5.09 16.14
CA LYS A 104 -6.54 -5.84 17.26
C LYS A 104 -5.99 -4.94 18.37
N GLU A 105 -5.43 -3.78 18.02
CA GLU A 105 -4.96 -2.80 19.01
C GLU A 105 -6.11 -2.16 19.78
N GLN A 106 -7.24 -1.88 19.12
CA GLN A 106 -8.40 -1.30 19.78
C GLN A 106 -8.97 -2.26 20.84
N THR A 107 -9.22 -3.53 20.47
CA THR A 107 -9.67 -4.54 21.45
C THR A 107 -8.67 -4.75 22.59
N ARG A 108 -7.36 -4.57 22.36
CA ARG A 108 -6.36 -4.66 23.43
C ARG A 108 -6.46 -3.49 24.40
N ARG A 109 -6.68 -2.28 23.89
CA ARG A 109 -6.85 -1.08 24.72
C ARG A 109 -8.14 -1.16 25.55
N ASP A 110 -9.22 -1.63 24.94
CA ASP A 110 -10.50 -1.81 25.61
C ASP A 110 -10.38 -2.80 26.78
N LYS A 111 -9.75 -3.97 26.56
CA LYS A 111 -9.49 -4.94 27.62
C LYS A 111 -8.64 -4.40 28.77
N VAL A 112 -7.59 -3.65 28.46
CA VAL A 112 -6.74 -3.05 29.49
C VAL A 112 -7.51 -2.00 30.31
N ALA A 113 -8.43 -1.27 29.67
CA ALA A 113 -9.29 -0.33 30.38
C ALA A 113 -10.26 -1.06 31.33
N ASP A 114 -10.88 -2.15 30.86
CA ASP A 114 -11.77 -2.99 31.68
C ASP A 114 -11.02 -3.58 32.89
N ASP A 115 -9.81 -4.13 32.68
CA ASP A 115 -8.98 -4.70 33.75
C ASP A 115 -8.62 -3.66 34.82
N ILE A 116 -8.34 -2.41 34.41
CA ILE A 116 -8.04 -1.30 35.34
C ILE A 116 -9.28 -0.96 36.18
N GLU A 117 -10.46 -0.89 35.56
CA GLU A 117 -11.71 -0.59 36.26
C GLU A 117 -12.05 -1.67 37.29
N GLU A 118 -11.86 -2.95 36.94
CA GLU A 118 -12.10 -4.06 37.84
C GLU A 118 -11.15 -4.04 39.05
N LEU A 119 -9.86 -3.82 38.82
CA LEU A 119 -8.87 -3.70 39.91
C LEU A 119 -9.19 -2.53 40.85
N GLN A 120 -9.64 -1.39 40.31
CA GLN A 120 -10.08 -0.26 41.12
C GLN A 120 -11.30 -0.60 41.99
N LYS A 121 -12.28 -1.34 41.46
CA LYS A 121 -13.44 -1.82 42.24
C LYS A 121 -13.02 -2.78 43.35
N GLN A 122 -12.12 -3.71 43.07
CA GLN A 122 -11.60 -4.64 44.08
C GLN A 122 -10.89 -3.88 45.21
N LEU A 123 -10.02 -2.92 44.88
CA LEU A 123 -9.36 -2.06 45.88
C LEU A 123 -10.36 -1.26 46.72
N ALA A 124 -11.38 -0.68 46.09
CA ALA A 124 -12.43 0.06 46.81
C ALA A 124 -13.23 -0.84 47.76
N SER A 125 -13.60 -2.05 47.31
CA SER A 125 -14.31 -3.02 48.14
C SER A 125 -13.46 -3.49 49.31
N LEU A 126 -12.17 -3.76 49.07
CA LEU A 126 -11.24 -4.20 50.11
C LEU A 126 -11.00 -3.09 51.14
N LYS A 127 -10.85 -1.84 50.68
CA LYS A 127 -10.75 -0.68 51.57
C LYS A 127 -11.99 -0.56 52.46
N LYS A 128 -13.19 -0.74 51.89
CA LYS A 128 -14.45 -0.73 52.63
C LYS A 128 -14.51 -1.84 53.69
N TYR A 129 -14.10 -3.07 53.34
CA TYR A 129 -14.03 -4.18 54.30
C TYR A 129 -13.05 -3.92 55.44
N ILE A 130 -11.90 -3.30 55.14
CA ILE A 130 -10.91 -2.93 56.16
C ILE A 130 -11.48 -1.85 57.09
N GLU A 131 -12.08 -0.79 56.54
CA GLU A 131 -12.74 0.26 57.34
C GLU A 131 -13.83 -0.33 58.24
N GLU A 132 -14.67 -1.23 57.71
CA GLU A 132 -15.77 -1.87 58.45
C GLU A 132 -15.25 -2.84 59.54
N ARG A 133 -14.13 -3.52 59.29
CA ARG A 133 -13.46 -4.36 60.32
C ARG A 133 -12.78 -3.54 61.40
N VAL A 134 -12.15 -2.43 61.04
CA VAL A 134 -11.52 -1.52 62.01
C VAL A 134 -12.57 -0.83 62.88
N LEU A 135 -13.69 -0.39 62.30
CA LEU A 135 -14.80 0.21 63.06
C LEU A 135 -15.47 -0.77 64.04
N ASN A 136 -15.51 -2.06 63.72
CA ASN A 136 -16.07 -3.09 64.61
C ASN A 136 -15.11 -3.56 65.72
N GLN A 137 -13.85 -3.11 65.74
CA GLN A 137 -12.88 -3.43 66.80
C GLN A 137 -12.72 -2.32 67.85
N ILE A 138 -13.35 -1.15 67.65
CA ILE A 138 -13.41 -0.03 68.60
C ILE A 138 -14.74 -0.10 69.34
#